data_AF-A0A534BQ29-F1
#
_entry.id   AF-A0A534BQ29-F1
#
_cell.length_a   1.000
_cell.length_b   1.000
_cell.length_c   1.000
_cell.angle_alpha   90.00
_cell.angle_beta   90.00
_cell.angle_gamma   90.00
#
_symmetry.space_group_name_H-M   'P 1'
#
loop_
_entity.id
_entity.type
_entity.pdbx_description
1 polymer ?
#
loop_
_entity_poly.entity_id
_entity_poly.type
_entity_poly.pdbx_seq_one_letter_code
_entity_poly.pdbx_strand_id
1 'polypeptide(L)'
;MQTARPTPARPRAMRGCWRETAKEESFMKATWHGQVIAESDRTIELDGYHYFPPTSVRMEFLQSAPKTEGDYRCPHSVRFFNLSDGTHCSERAAWAYAAPRASYAHVAHWVGFWNDVELQR
;
A
#
# COMPACT_ATOMS: atom_id res chain seq x y z
N MET A 1 -16.27 -61.49 12.05
CA MET A 1 -14.88 -61.16 12.44
C MET A 1 -14.28 -60.29 11.35
N GLN A 2 -13.53 -59.24 11.74
CA GLN A 2 -12.65 -58.39 10.90
C GLN A 2 -13.39 -57.43 9.94
N THR A 3 -13.01 -56.18 9.66
CA THR A 3 -12.25 -55.05 10.27
C THR A 3 -12.41 -53.87 9.28
N ALA A 4 -12.03 -52.66 9.72
CA ALA A 4 -11.63 -51.50 8.89
C ALA A 4 -12.68 -50.45 8.45
N ARG A 5 -12.55 -49.27 9.09
CA ARG A 5 -12.83 -47.90 8.59
C ARG A 5 -11.65 -47.42 7.69
N PRO A 6 -11.62 -46.21 7.08
CA PRO A 6 -12.67 -45.24 6.70
C PRO A 6 -12.46 -44.54 5.31
N THR A 7 -13.42 -43.66 5.00
CA THR A 7 -13.37 -42.43 4.17
C THR A 7 -13.80 -42.56 2.70
N PRO A 8 -14.93 -41.92 2.30
CA PRO A 8 -15.33 -41.90 0.90
C PRO A 8 -14.50 -40.89 0.10
N ALA A 9 -13.92 -41.40 -0.98
CA ALA A 9 -13.36 -40.64 -2.07
C ALA A 9 -14.38 -39.61 -2.61
N ARG A 10 -13.91 -38.41 -2.92
CA ARG A 10 -14.66 -37.45 -3.74
C ARG A 10 -14.63 -37.91 -5.19
N PRO A 11 -15.78 -37.87 -5.90
CA PRO A 11 -15.71 -37.43 -7.28
C PRO A 11 -16.79 -36.42 -7.67
N ARG A 12 -16.31 -35.43 -8.45
CA ARG A 12 -16.92 -34.65 -9.55
C ARG A 12 -18.46 -34.56 -9.65
N ALA A 13 -18.97 -33.33 -9.65
CA ALA A 13 -19.99 -32.88 -10.60
C ALA A 13 -20.00 -31.36 -10.80
N MET A 14 -20.25 -30.96 -12.04
CA MET A 14 -20.37 -29.59 -12.56
C MET A 14 -21.65 -28.89 -12.08
N ARG A 15 -21.61 -27.57 -11.90
CA ARG A 15 -22.61 -26.56 -12.34
C ARG A 15 -22.21 -25.20 -11.77
N GLY A 16 -22.36 -24.16 -12.58
CA GLY A 16 -21.83 -22.82 -12.33
C GLY A 16 -22.13 -22.27 -10.93
N CYS A 17 -21.05 -21.95 -10.22
CA CYS A 17 -21.02 -20.86 -9.27
C CYS A 17 -19.66 -20.22 -9.55
N TRP A 18 -19.68 -18.92 -9.80
CA TRP A 18 -18.54 -18.14 -10.24
C TRP A 18 -17.32 -18.54 -9.40
N ARG A 19 -16.30 -19.09 -10.05
CA ARG A 19 -14.97 -19.03 -9.47
C ARG A 19 -14.63 -17.55 -9.62
N GLU A 20 -15.11 -16.74 -8.68
CA GLU A 20 -14.53 -15.44 -8.42
C GLU A 20 -13.06 -15.77 -8.25
N THR A 21 -12.33 -15.52 -9.33
CA THR A 21 -10.92 -15.28 -9.29
C THR A 21 -10.80 -14.17 -8.25
N ALA A 22 -10.64 -14.56 -6.98
CA ALA A 22 -9.81 -13.84 -6.06
C ALA A 22 -8.45 -13.85 -6.76
N LYS A 23 -8.34 -12.92 -7.70
CA LYS A 23 -7.15 -12.21 -8.08
C LYS A 23 -6.34 -12.16 -6.80
N GLU A 24 -5.12 -12.66 -6.89
CA GLU A 24 -4.14 -12.56 -5.82
C GLU A 24 -3.90 -11.06 -5.59
N GLU A 25 -4.87 -10.43 -4.93
CA GLU A 25 -4.91 -9.04 -4.53
C GLU A 25 -3.76 -8.99 -3.53
N SER A 26 -2.67 -8.40 -3.99
CA SER A 26 -1.45 -8.25 -3.21
C SER A 26 -1.77 -7.24 -2.12
N PHE A 27 -2.41 -7.73 -1.06
CA PHE A 27 -2.66 -6.98 0.15
C PHE A 27 -1.30 -6.53 0.65
N MET A 28 -1.10 -5.22 0.63
CA MET A 28 0.14 -4.61 1.05
C MET A 28 -0.13 -3.73 2.24
N LYS A 29 0.77 -3.81 3.20
CA LYS A 29 0.69 -3.10 4.47
C LYS A 29 2.00 -2.38 4.70
N ALA A 30 1.91 -1.08 4.90
CA ALA A 30 3.00 -0.22 5.31
C ALA A 30 2.99 -0.07 6.83
N THR A 31 4.07 -0.51 7.47
CA THR A 31 4.29 -0.42 8.90
C THR A 31 5.51 0.43 9.21
N TRP A 32 5.40 1.31 10.19
CA TRP A 32 6.45 2.21 10.63
C TRP A 32 6.54 2.15 12.16
N HIS A 33 7.71 1.80 12.70
CA HIS A 33 7.91 1.54 14.14
C HIS A 33 6.88 0.58 14.78
N GLY A 34 6.43 -0.43 14.02
CA GLY A 34 5.40 -1.38 14.48
C GLY A 34 3.96 -0.88 14.36
N GLN A 35 3.76 0.35 13.90
CA GLN A 35 2.44 0.96 13.68
C GLN A 35 2.04 0.85 12.21
N VAL A 36 0.80 0.44 11.92
CA VAL A 36 0.28 0.41 10.55
C VAL A 36 -0.09 1.82 10.12
N ILE A 37 0.60 2.33 9.10
CA ILE A 37 0.37 3.67 8.55
C ILE A 37 -0.43 3.65 7.25
N ALA A 38 -0.40 2.53 6.51
CA ALA A 38 -1.26 2.32 5.35
C ALA A 38 -1.49 0.82 5.11
N GLU A 39 -2.69 0.45 4.65
CA GLU A 39 -2.98 -0.91 4.22
C GLU A 39 -3.98 -0.91 3.07
N SER A 40 -3.67 -1.63 1.99
CA SER A 40 -4.51 -1.70 0.81
C SER A 40 -4.21 -2.90 -0.05
N ASP A 41 -5.24 -3.47 -0.66
CA ASP A 41 -5.12 -4.37 -1.81
C ASP A 41 -4.76 -3.65 -3.11
N ARG A 42 -4.97 -2.32 -3.17
CA ARG A 42 -4.76 -1.50 -4.36
C ARG A 42 -3.50 -0.69 -4.26
N THR A 43 -2.33 -1.34 -4.29
CA THR A 43 -1.05 -0.64 -4.38
C THR A 43 -0.54 -0.59 -5.82
N ILE A 44 0.24 0.43 -6.15
CA ILE A 44 0.92 0.55 -7.44
C ILE A 44 2.42 0.49 -7.18
N GLU A 45 3.09 -0.50 -7.75
CA GLU A 45 4.54 -0.53 -7.80
C GLU A 45 5.01 0.27 -9.02
N LEU A 46 5.87 1.24 -8.77
CA LEU A 46 6.39 2.13 -9.80
C LEU A 46 7.83 2.49 -9.45
N ASP A 47 8.74 2.16 -10.36
CA ASP A 47 10.19 2.42 -10.23
C ASP A 47 10.80 1.82 -8.94
N GLY A 48 10.25 0.70 -8.47
CA GLY A 48 10.68 0.05 -7.22
C GLY A 48 10.08 0.64 -5.93
N TYR A 49 9.15 1.59 -6.05
CA TYR A 49 8.40 2.14 -4.92
C TYR A 49 6.95 1.71 -4.95
N HIS A 50 6.39 1.43 -3.76
CA HIS A 50 4.96 1.15 -3.64
C HIS A 50 4.21 2.40 -3.24
N TYR A 51 3.19 2.70 -4.05
CA TYR A 51 2.28 3.80 -3.85
C TYR A 51 0.97 3.25 -3.29
N PHE A 52 0.50 3.88 -2.23
CA PHE A 52 -0.78 3.58 -1.59
C PHE A 52 -1.80 4.65 -1.91
N PRO A 53 -3.09 4.27 -2.06
CA PRO A 53 -4.13 5.24 -2.29
C PRO A 53 -4.34 6.06 -1.02
N PRO A 54 -4.61 7.37 -1.12
CA PRO A 54 -4.72 8.25 0.04
C PRO A 54 -5.87 7.86 0.99
N THR A 55 -6.84 7.08 0.51
CA THR A 55 -7.95 6.54 1.32
C THR A 55 -7.53 5.41 2.25
N SER A 56 -6.49 4.65 1.88
CA SER A 56 -5.92 3.56 2.68
C SER A 56 -4.83 4.03 3.64
N VAL A 57 -4.44 5.30 3.51
CA VAL A 57 -3.33 5.90 4.22
C VAL A 57 -3.87 6.65 5.43
N ARG A 58 -3.31 6.37 6.60
CA ARG A 58 -3.69 7.01 7.85
C ARG A 58 -3.05 8.39 7.93
N MET A 59 -3.77 9.37 7.40
CA MET A 59 -3.37 10.78 7.41
C MET A 59 -3.14 11.35 8.81
N GLU A 60 -3.62 10.68 9.87
CA GLU A 60 -3.36 11.05 11.27
C GLU A 60 -1.87 11.00 11.64
N PHE A 61 -1.10 10.07 11.03
CA PHE A 61 0.34 9.97 11.25
C PHE A 61 1.14 10.87 10.30
N LEU A 62 0.50 11.35 9.22
CA LEU A 62 1.15 12.14 8.19
C LEU A 62 1.00 13.64 8.49
N GLN A 63 2.10 14.23 8.92
CA GLN A 63 2.21 15.67 9.07
C GLN A 63 2.74 16.29 7.79
N SER A 64 2.11 17.36 7.31
CA SER A 64 2.60 18.09 6.14
C SER A 64 3.99 18.67 6.45
N ALA A 65 5.00 18.24 5.69
CA ALA A 65 6.33 18.80 5.81
C ALA A 65 6.39 20.19 5.14
N PRO A 66 7.18 21.14 5.67
CA PRO A 66 7.39 22.41 5.01
C PRO A 66 8.01 22.17 3.63
N LYS A 67 7.36 22.69 2.58
CA LYS A 67 7.93 22.67 1.23
C LYS A 67 9.14 23.61 1.20
N THR A 68 10.28 23.08 0.80
CA THR A 68 11.47 23.90 0.58
C THR A 68 11.43 24.58 -0.78
N GLU A 69 12.22 25.63 -0.97
CA GLU A 69 12.31 26.36 -2.23
C GLU A 69 12.73 25.44 -3.41
N GLY A 70 13.50 24.39 -3.12
CA GLY A 70 13.85 23.33 -4.08
C GLY A 70 12.64 22.50 -4.52
N ASP A 71 11.72 22.18 -3.59
CA ASP A 71 10.48 21.45 -3.89
C ASP A 71 9.53 22.29 -4.78
N TYR A 72 9.53 23.62 -4.61
CA TYR A 72 8.80 24.54 -5.50
C TYR A 72 9.40 24.64 -6.89
N ARG A 73 10.72 24.45 -7.00
CA ARG A 73 11.43 24.44 -8.30
C ARG A 73 11.21 23.13 -9.06
N CYS A 74 10.84 22.05 -8.36
CA CYS A 74 10.53 20.78 -8.99
C CYS A 74 9.24 20.87 -9.82
N PRO A 75 9.28 20.57 -11.14
CA PRO A 75 8.13 20.69 -12.01
C PRO A 75 7.01 19.68 -11.68
N HIS A 76 7.29 18.64 -10.90
CA HIS A 76 6.36 17.54 -10.60
C HIS A 76 5.49 17.76 -9.35
N SER A 77 5.56 18.95 -8.72
CA SER A 77 4.76 19.32 -7.53
C SER A 77 4.67 18.19 -6.50
N VAL A 78 5.83 17.66 -6.10
CA VAL A 78 5.91 16.65 -5.05
C VAL A 78 5.62 17.30 -3.69
N ARG A 79 4.95 16.56 -2.82
CA ARG A 79 4.60 16.99 -1.48
C ARG A 79 5.09 15.96 -0.50
N PHE A 80 6.02 16.37 0.35
CA PHE A 80 6.59 15.52 1.39
C PHE A 80 5.75 15.61 2.66
N PHE A 81 5.73 14.51 3.39
CA PHE A 81 5.06 14.37 4.67
C PHE A 81 6.03 13.75 5.66
N ASN A 82 5.98 14.24 6.89
CA ASN A 82 6.65 13.67 8.03
C ASN A 82 5.72 12.64 8.67
N LEU A 83 6.27 11.53 9.14
CA LEU A 83 5.52 10.57 9.94
C LEU A 83 5.75 10.88 11.41
N SER A 84 4.68 11.03 12.18
CA SER A 84 4.77 11.12 13.63
C SER A 84 3.59 10.44 14.31
N ASP A 85 3.88 9.63 15.33
CA ASP A 85 2.87 9.01 16.21
C ASP A 85 2.79 9.72 17.58
N GLY A 86 3.53 10.81 17.78
CA GLY A 86 3.69 11.50 19.06
C GLY A 86 4.87 10.99 19.90
N THR A 87 5.35 9.77 19.67
CA THR A 87 6.57 9.24 20.28
C THR A 87 7.76 9.34 19.35
N HIS A 88 7.60 8.88 18.11
CA HIS A 88 8.61 8.95 17.06
C HIS A 88 8.24 10.02 16.03
N CYS A 89 9.26 10.50 15.31
CA CYS A 89 9.10 11.41 14.20
C CYS A 89 10.13 11.07 13.12
N SER A 90 9.67 10.72 11.92
CA SER A 90 10.51 10.53 10.74
C SER A 90 10.21 11.63 9.73
N GLU A 91 11.21 12.47 9.48
CA GLU A 91 11.11 13.57 8.54
C GLU A 91 11.11 13.08 7.10
N ARG A 92 10.22 13.65 6.27
CA ARG A 92 10.08 13.35 4.83
C ARG A 92 9.95 11.86 4.51
N ALA A 93 9.47 11.03 5.44
CA ALA A 93 9.32 9.57 5.28
C ALA A 93 8.18 9.15 4.33
N ALA A 94 7.37 10.10 3.89
CA ALA A 94 6.36 9.89 2.87
C ALA A 94 6.35 11.03 1.85
N TRP A 95 5.92 10.74 0.63
CA TRP A 95 5.69 11.75 -0.40
C TRP A 95 4.45 11.42 -1.23
N ALA A 96 3.87 12.45 -1.84
CA ALA A 96 2.82 12.28 -2.83
C ALA A 96 3.04 13.25 -3.99
N TYR A 97 2.67 12.84 -5.20
CA TYR A 97 2.67 13.73 -6.35
C TYR A 97 1.35 14.50 -6.43
N ALA A 98 1.38 15.81 -6.23
CA ALA A 98 0.17 16.64 -6.37
C ALA A 98 -0.18 16.93 -7.83
N ALA A 99 0.82 17.02 -8.71
CA ALA A 99 0.64 17.21 -10.14
C ALA A 99 1.71 16.43 -10.92
N PRO A 100 1.58 15.09 -11.01
CA PRO A 100 2.51 14.28 -11.79
C PRO A 100 2.37 14.54 -13.30
N ARG A 101 3.38 14.08 -14.06
CA ARG A 101 3.32 14.04 -15.53
C ARG A 101 2.27 13.03 -15.99
N ALA A 102 1.84 13.12 -17.25
CA ALA A 102 0.88 12.18 -17.85
C ALA A 102 1.25 10.70 -17.64
N SER A 103 2.54 10.35 -17.74
CA SER A 103 3.04 8.99 -17.49
C SER A 103 2.85 8.48 -16.06
N TYR A 104 2.71 9.40 -15.09
CA TYR A 104 2.55 9.12 -13.66
C TYR A 104 1.15 9.51 -13.15
N ALA A 105 0.20 9.79 -14.05
CA ALA A 105 -1.16 10.20 -13.69
C ALA A 105 -1.89 9.15 -12.83
N HIS A 106 -1.53 7.88 -12.97
CA HIS A 106 -2.09 6.78 -12.19
C HIS A 106 -1.62 6.74 -10.73
N VAL A 107 -0.48 7.36 -10.39
CA VAL A 107 -0.01 7.58 -9.01
C VAL A 107 -0.28 9.01 -8.50
N ALA A 108 -1.13 9.77 -9.20
CA ALA A 108 -1.47 11.14 -8.80
C ALA A 108 -2.24 11.15 -7.48
N HIS A 109 -1.72 11.90 -6.50
CA HIS A 109 -2.21 11.94 -5.12
C HIS A 109 -2.02 10.63 -4.32
N TRP A 110 -1.29 9.66 -4.87
CA TRP A 110 -0.93 8.47 -4.12
C TRP A 110 0.28 8.76 -3.25
N VAL A 111 0.32 8.10 -2.09
CA VAL A 111 1.35 8.29 -1.09
C VAL A 111 2.36 7.16 -1.21
N GLY A 112 3.59 7.51 -1.56
CA GLY A 112 4.74 6.62 -1.50
C GLY A 112 5.40 6.72 -0.14
N PHE A 113 5.86 5.58 0.38
CA PHE A 113 6.60 5.49 1.63
C PHE A 113 8.01 4.95 1.37
N TRP A 114 8.98 5.40 2.17
CA TRP A 114 10.36 4.97 2.06
C TRP A 114 11.10 5.12 3.39
N ASN A 115 12.39 4.76 3.36
CA ASN A 115 13.34 4.91 4.44
C ASN A 115 13.00 4.03 5.65
N ASP A 116 12.18 4.53 6.58
CA ASP A 116 11.83 3.86 7.83
C ASP A 116 10.57 2.99 7.75
N VAL A 117 9.88 3.02 6.61
CA VAL A 117 8.63 2.27 6.43
C VAL A 117 8.91 0.89 5.86
N GLU A 118 8.48 -0.13 6.59
CA GLU A 118 8.53 -1.53 6.14
C GLU A 118 7.23 -1.90 5.42
N LEU A 119 7.36 -2.47 4.23
CA LEU A 119 6.24 -2.94 3.43
C LEU A 119 6.12 -4.46 3.56
N GLN A 120 4.96 -4.93 3.98
CA GLN A 120 4.63 -6.34 4.14
C GLN A 120 3.53 -6.73 3.15
N ARG A 121 3.71 -7.88 2.50
CA ARG A 121 2.68 -8.58 1.72
C ARG A 121 1.99 -9.62 2.60
#